data_AF-A0A328DJQ4-F1
#
_entry.id   AF-A0A328DJQ4-F1
#
_cell.length_a   1.000
_cell.length_b   1.000
_cell.length_c   1.000
_cell.angle_alpha   90.00
_cell.angle_beta   90.00
_cell.angle_gamma   90.00
#
_symmetry.space_group_name_H-M   'P 1'
#
loop_
_entity.id
_entity.type
_entity.pdbx_description
1 polymer ?
#
loop_
_entity_poly.entity_id
_entity_poly.type
_entity_poly.pdbx_seq_one_letter_code
_entity_poly.pdbx_strand_id
1 'polypeptide(L)'
;MHWLGELLLMQMVLLRALFSPGKYSLLLSSIAYKLEWQFDLQALPADLINRGLAEKDPTAPHGLKLAIEDYPFANDGLLLWDIIKEWVIDYVSHYYPDVSRVASDTELQAWWTEIRTVGHADKKDAAGWPELKTPNDLIEILTTMIWVCSGHHAAVNFGQYVFAGYFPNRPTIARTRMPTEDPTEKEWEDFMKKPEGALLECFPSQLQATKVMALLDVLSNHSPDEEYLGALPEPHWIEDPVINAAFERFGGRLKELEGIIDGRNQDRGLKNRCGAGILPYELLKPYSEPGVTGKGVPNNISI
;
A
#
# COMPACT_ATOMS: atom_id res chain seq x y z
N MET A 1 -7.65 -22.77 4.85
CA MET A 1 -8.98 -22.30 4.40
C MET A 1 -9.94 -21.95 5.54
N HIS A 2 -10.06 -22.75 6.61
CA HIS A 2 -10.97 -22.42 7.74
C HIS A 2 -10.61 -21.13 8.49
N TRP A 3 -9.32 -20.83 8.70
CA TRP A 3 -8.86 -19.63 9.42
C TRP A 3 -9.06 -18.30 8.66
N LEU A 4 -8.90 -18.30 7.32
CA LEU A 4 -9.10 -17.10 6.49
C LEU A 4 -10.58 -16.68 6.43
N GLY A 5 -11.51 -17.64 6.46
CA GLY A 5 -12.95 -17.35 6.47
C GLY A 5 -13.43 -16.71 7.77
N GLU A 6 -12.88 -17.12 8.92
CA GLU A 6 -13.22 -16.57 10.23
C GLU A 6 -12.64 -15.16 10.43
N LEU A 7 -11.41 -14.91 9.94
CA LEU A 7 -10.78 -13.58 9.97
C LEU A 7 -11.56 -12.56 9.13
N LEU A 8 -12.01 -12.96 7.93
CA LEU A 8 -12.80 -12.12 7.03
C LEU A 8 -14.16 -11.75 7.67
N LEU A 9 -14.86 -12.72 8.26
CA LEU A 9 -16.13 -12.49 8.94
C LEU A 9 -15.97 -11.53 10.13
N MET A 10 -14.91 -11.67 10.92
CA MET A 10 -14.60 -10.77 12.02
C MET A 10 -14.31 -9.34 11.52
N GLN A 11 -13.50 -9.19 10.46
CA GLN A 11 -13.25 -7.89 9.83
C GLN A 11 -14.54 -7.24 9.33
N MET A 12 -15.44 -7.99 8.68
CA MET A 12 -16.73 -7.46 8.20
C MET A 12 -17.60 -6.92 9.34
N VAL A 13 -17.62 -7.60 10.50
CA VAL A 13 -18.36 -7.14 11.70
C VAL A 13 -17.73 -5.88 12.27
N LEU A 14 -16.39 -5.83 12.38
CA LEU A 14 -15.67 -4.70 12.92
C LEU A 14 -15.79 -3.46 12.03
N LEU A 15 -15.60 -3.60 10.71
CA LEU A 15 -15.79 -2.51 9.73
C LEU A 15 -17.19 -1.91 9.84
N ARG A 16 -18.21 -2.76 9.98
CA ARG A 16 -19.61 -2.31 10.13
C ARG A 16 -19.87 -1.57 11.44
N ALA A 17 -19.19 -1.93 12.52
CA ALA A 17 -19.43 -1.34 13.83
C ALA A 17 -18.58 -0.08 14.11
N LEU A 18 -17.43 0.04 13.44
CA LEU A 18 -16.38 1.01 13.80
C LEU A 18 -16.15 2.10 12.74
N PHE A 19 -16.83 2.06 11.60
CA PHE A 19 -16.71 3.05 10.53
C PHE A 19 -18.06 3.62 10.10
N SER A 20 -18.08 4.90 9.75
CA SER A 20 -19.28 5.66 9.38
C SER A 20 -20.21 5.00 8.35
N PRO A 21 -19.73 4.35 7.27
CA PRO A 21 -20.62 3.70 6.30
C PRO A 21 -21.42 2.53 6.90
N GLY A 22 -21.00 2.00 8.05
CA GLY A 22 -21.71 0.96 8.77
C GLY A 22 -21.98 -0.27 7.90
N LYS A 23 -23.26 -0.63 7.72
CA LYS A 23 -23.66 -1.80 6.91
C LYS A 23 -23.32 -1.66 5.42
N TYR A 24 -22.98 -0.46 4.96
CA TYR A 24 -22.65 -0.17 3.56
C TYR A 24 -21.15 -0.20 3.28
N SER A 25 -20.29 -0.40 4.28
CA SER A 25 -18.83 -0.35 4.12
C SER A 25 -18.32 -1.27 2.99
N LEU A 26 -18.81 -2.51 2.94
CA LEU A 26 -18.43 -3.46 1.89
C LEU A 26 -19.08 -3.17 0.53
N LEU A 27 -20.27 -2.56 0.53
CA LEU A 27 -20.90 -2.13 -0.71
C LEU A 27 -20.06 -1.02 -1.36
N LEU A 28 -19.53 -0.09 -0.56
CA LEU A 28 -18.65 0.95 -1.06
C LEU A 28 -17.37 0.39 -1.68
N SER A 29 -16.73 -0.61 -1.08
CA SER A 29 -15.54 -1.23 -1.68
C SER A 29 -15.88 -1.97 -2.98
N SER A 30 -17.04 -2.63 -3.07
CA SER A 30 -17.51 -3.26 -4.30
C SER A 30 -17.80 -2.23 -5.42
N ILE A 31 -18.40 -1.09 -5.07
CA ILE A 31 -18.63 0.02 -6.00
C ILE A 31 -17.29 0.61 -6.47
N ALA A 32 -16.38 0.90 -5.53
CA ALA A 32 -15.04 1.42 -5.85
C ALA A 32 -14.26 0.46 -6.73
N TYR A 33 -14.30 -0.85 -6.42
CA TYR A 33 -13.77 -1.87 -7.31
C TYR A 33 -14.38 -1.68 -8.69
N LYS A 34 -15.71 -1.77 -8.85
CA LYS A 34 -16.39 -1.67 -10.16
C LYS A 34 -16.01 -0.42 -10.97
N LEU A 35 -15.94 0.74 -10.34
CA LEU A 35 -15.79 2.02 -11.04
C LEU A 35 -14.33 2.41 -11.28
N GLU A 36 -13.43 2.12 -10.34
CA GLU A 36 -12.10 2.74 -10.32
C GLU A 36 -10.96 1.74 -10.53
N TRP A 37 -11.13 0.47 -10.14
CA TRP A 37 -10.00 -0.48 -10.18
C TRP A 37 -9.67 -0.91 -11.61
N GLN A 38 -8.39 -0.79 -11.96
CA GLN A 38 -7.76 -1.37 -13.15
C GLN A 38 -6.36 -1.88 -12.79
N PHE A 39 -5.95 -3.01 -13.35
CA PHE A 39 -4.70 -3.69 -12.98
C PHE A 39 -3.46 -2.85 -13.32
N ASP A 40 -3.40 -2.31 -14.54
CA ASP A 40 -2.30 -1.43 -15.00
C ASP A 40 -2.12 -0.17 -14.14
N LEU A 41 -3.21 0.38 -13.59
CA LEU A 41 -3.18 1.51 -12.66
C LEU A 41 -2.72 1.14 -11.24
N GLN A 42 -2.45 -0.13 -10.94
CA GLN A 42 -1.84 -0.52 -9.68
C GLN A 42 -0.30 -0.41 -9.70
N ALA A 43 0.29 -0.22 -10.89
CA ALA A 43 1.69 0.13 -11.02
C ALA A 43 1.93 1.55 -10.51
N LEU A 44 2.87 1.74 -9.57
CA LEU A 44 3.07 3.05 -8.92
C LEU A 44 3.32 4.20 -9.93
N PRO A 45 4.17 4.05 -10.96
CA PRO A 45 4.35 5.11 -11.97
C PRO A 45 3.04 5.47 -12.70
N ALA A 46 2.24 4.46 -13.07
CA ALA A 46 0.98 4.66 -13.77
C ALA A 46 -0.08 5.32 -12.86
N ASP A 47 -0.17 4.90 -11.60
CA ASP A 47 -1.03 5.51 -10.59
C ASP A 47 -0.72 7.00 -10.39
N LEU A 48 0.56 7.34 -10.19
CA LEU A 48 0.98 8.73 -9.98
C LEU A 48 0.62 9.63 -11.17
N ILE A 49 0.82 9.14 -12.40
CA ILE A 49 0.44 9.88 -13.61
C ILE A 49 -1.08 10.00 -13.71
N ASN A 50 -1.82 8.91 -13.51
CA ASN A 50 -3.28 8.89 -13.61
C ASN A 50 -3.95 9.84 -12.61
N ARG A 51 -3.41 9.97 -11.40
CA ARG A 51 -3.88 10.91 -10.38
C ARG A 51 -3.45 12.36 -10.63
N GLY A 52 -2.67 12.64 -11.68
CA GLY A 52 -2.13 13.96 -11.98
C GLY A 52 -1.05 14.42 -10.99
N LEU A 53 -0.39 13.48 -10.31
CA LEU A 53 0.70 13.76 -9.38
C LEU A 53 2.09 13.59 -10.01
N ALA A 54 2.13 13.14 -11.26
CA ALA A 54 3.33 13.06 -12.07
C ALA A 54 3.03 13.27 -13.55
N GLU A 55 4.03 13.68 -14.30
CA GLU A 55 4.02 13.74 -15.76
C GLU A 55 5.09 12.79 -16.31
N LYS A 56 4.81 12.14 -17.45
CA LYS A 56 5.79 11.29 -18.11
C LYS A 56 6.98 12.13 -18.59
N ASP A 57 8.17 11.75 -18.17
CA ASP A 57 9.42 12.37 -18.57
C ASP A 57 10.48 11.27 -18.75
N PRO A 58 10.73 10.82 -19.99
CA PRO A 58 11.71 9.77 -20.26
C PRO A 58 13.15 10.12 -19.87
N THR A 59 13.44 11.40 -19.59
CA THR A 59 14.76 11.87 -19.18
C THR A 59 14.92 11.98 -17.67
N ALA A 60 13.80 11.97 -16.93
CA ALA A 60 13.80 11.98 -15.48
C ALA A 60 14.05 10.57 -14.90
N PRO A 61 14.56 10.47 -13.66
CA PRO A 61 14.56 9.23 -12.91
C PRO A 61 13.16 8.60 -12.91
N HIS A 62 13.08 7.26 -12.98
CA HIS A 62 11.81 6.52 -13.01
C HIS A 62 10.92 6.78 -14.24
N GLY A 63 11.40 7.56 -15.22
CA GLY A 63 10.65 7.90 -16.43
C GLY A 63 9.50 8.88 -16.20
N LEU A 64 9.48 9.58 -15.06
CA LEU A 64 8.46 10.57 -14.72
C LEU A 64 9.00 11.70 -13.86
N LYS A 65 8.29 12.83 -13.88
CA LYS A 65 8.53 13.98 -13.01
C LYS A 65 7.33 14.18 -12.09
N LEU A 66 7.58 14.26 -10.78
CA LEU A 66 6.53 14.50 -9.79
C LEU A 66 6.05 15.96 -9.83
N ALA A 67 4.75 16.16 -9.65
CA ALA A 67 4.15 17.49 -9.47
C ALA A 67 4.48 18.10 -8.09
N ILE A 68 4.72 17.23 -7.09
CA ILE A 68 5.17 17.60 -5.75
C ILE A 68 6.56 16.99 -5.56
N GLU A 69 7.59 17.85 -5.57
CA GLU A 69 8.99 17.39 -5.52
C GLU A 69 9.31 16.62 -4.24
N ASP A 70 8.89 17.12 -3.08
CA ASP A 70 9.05 16.43 -1.79
C ASP A 70 7.79 15.63 -1.44
N TYR A 71 7.43 14.62 -2.25
CA TYR A 71 6.33 13.71 -1.95
C TYR A 71 6.87 12.39 -1.37
N PRO A 72 6.80 12.16 -0.04
CA PRO A 72 7.54 11.07 0.61
C PRO A 72 7.18 9.66 0.10
N PHE A 73 5.89 9.35 0.01
CA PHE A 73 5.40 8.08 -0.52
C PHE A 73 5.87 7.84 -1.96
N ALA A 74 5.74 8.83 -2.85
CA ALA A 74 6.11 8.66 -4.25
C ALA A 74 7.63 8.54 -4.42
N ASN A 75 8.41 9.40 -3.73
CA ASN A 75 9.87 9.41 -3.85
C ASN A 75 10.52 8.11 -3.33
N ASP A 76 10.03 7.55 -2.24
CA ASP A 76 10.56 6.27 -1.72
C ASP A 76 9.95 5.08 -2.46
N GLY A 77 8.67 5.17 -2.79
CA GLY A 77 7.95 4.13 -3.52
C GLY A 77 8.52 3.90 -4.91
N LEU A 78 8.91 4.95 -5.64
CA LEU A 78 9.51 4.81 -6.97
C LEU A 78 10.89 4.17 -6.92
N LEU A 79 11.68 4.44 -5.88
CA LEU A 79 12.94 3.72 -5.66
C LEU A 79 12.69 2.24 -5.36
N LEU A 80 11.74 1.93 -4.46
CA LEU A 80 11.39 0.54 -4.16
C LEU A 80 10.83 -0.19 -5.38
N TRP A 81 9.97 0.47 -6.16
CA TRP A 81 9.43 -0.03 -7.42
C TRP A 81 10.54 -0.41 -8.40
N ASP A 82 11.53 0.46 -8.59
CA ASP A 82 12.67 0.19 -9.48
C ASP A 82 13.52 -0.98 -8.97
N ILE A 83 13.74 -1.09 -7.66
CA ILE A 83 14.49 -2.20 -7.05
C ILE A 83 13.76 -3.53 -7.25
N ILE A 84 12.43 -3.55 -7.05
CA ILE A 84 11.59 -4.72 -7.35
C ILE A 84 11.67 -5.06 -8.84
N LYS A 85 11.55 -4.06 -9.71
CA LYS A 85 11.56 -4.25 -11.16
C LYS A 85 12.89 -4.78 -11.66
N GLU A 86 14.01 -4.30 -11.12
CA GLU A 86 15.36 -4.81 -11.42
C GLU A 86 15.48 -6.30 -11.08
N TRP A 87 15.03 -6.71 -9.89
CA TRP A 87 14.96 -8.11 -9.49
C TRP A 87 14.10 -8.96 -10.44
N VAL A 88 12.90 -8.47 -10.77
CA VAL A 88 11.99 -9.17 -11.69
C VAL A 88 12.57 -9.27 -13.10
N ILE A 89 13.26 -8.23 -13.59
CA ILE A 89 13.95 -8.26 -14.89
C ILE A 89 15.01 -9.37 -14.90
N ASP A 90 15.86 -9.44 -13.86
CA ASP A 90 16.90 -10.45 -13.77
C ASP A 90 16.29 -11.88 -13.74
N TYR A 91 15.23 -12.07 -12.94
CA TYR A 91 14.55 -13.35 -12.83
C TYR A 91 13.85 -13.77 -14.14
N VAL A 92 13.04 -12.89 -14.72
CA VAL A 92 12.29 -13.18 -15.94
C VAL A 92 13.23 -13.36 -17.12
N SER A 93 14.28 -12.55 -17.26
CA SER A 93 15.23 -12.68 -18.36
C SER A 93 16.01 -13.99 -18.33
N HIS A 94 16.20 -14.58 -17.14
CA HIS A 94 16.84 -15.87 -16.98
C HIS A 94 15.95 -17.03 -17.49
N TYR A 95 14.67 -17.06 -17.11
CA TYR A 95 13.76 -18.17 -17.46
C TYR A 95 12.98 -17.97 -18.77
N TYR A 96 12.74 -16.72 -19.17
CA TYR A 96 11.99 -16.32 -20.36
C TYR A 96 12.79 -15.33 -21.22
N PRO A 97 13.92 -15.76 -21.82
CA PRO A 97 14.80 -14.86 -22.57
C PRO A 97 14.19 -14.32 -23.88
N ASP A 98 13.10 -14.92 -24.37
CA ASP A 98 12.46 -14.53 -25.62
C ASP A 98 10.94 -14.73 -25.60
N VAL A 99 10.27 -14.10 -26.57
CA VAL A 99 8.80 -14.07 -26.72
C VAL A 99 8.20 -15.48 -26.86
N SER A 100 8.91 -16.42 -27.50
CA SER A 100 8.37 -17.77 -27.72
C SER A 100 8.24 -18.56 -26.42
N ARG A 101 9.13 -18.33 -25.44
CA ARG A 101 9.07 -18.98 -24.13
C ARG A 101 7.82 -18.57 -23.36
N VAL A 102 7.47 -17.28 -23.36
CA VAL A 102 6.24 -16.79 -22.70
C VAL A 102 5.00 -17.29 -23.41
N ALA A 103 4.99 -17.24 -24.75
CA ALA A 103 3.81 -17.63 -25.54
C ALA A 103 3.53 -19.14 -25.53
N SER A 104 4.56 -19.98 -25.40
CA SER A 104 4.44 -21.44 -25.42
C SER A 104 4.22 -22.07 -24.04
N ASP A 105 4.45 -21.33 -22.96
CA ASP A 105 4.25 -21.80 -21.59
C ASP A 105 2.76 -21.87 -21.25
N THR A 106 2.19 -23.07 -21.32
CA THR A 106 0.76 -23.30 -21.09
C THR A 106 0.34 -23.05 -19.66
N GLU A 107 1.23 -23.27 -18.67
CA GLU A 107 0.92 -23.04 -17.27
C GLU A 107 0.84 -21.54 -16.98
N LEU A 108 1.81 -20.77 -17.48
CA LEU A 108 1.85 -19.32 -17.36
C LEU A 108 0.64 -18.66 -18.04
N GLN A 109 0.28 -19.10 -19.25
CA GLN A 109 -0.89 -18.58 -19.97
C GLN A 109 -2.20 -18.92 -19.27
N ALA A 110 -2.32 -20.14 -18.74
CA ALA A 110 -3.50 -20.56 -17.97
C ALA A 110 -3.63 -19.76 -16.68
N TRP A 111 -2.53 -19.55 -15.94
CA TRP A 111 -2.48 -18.76 -14.72
C TRP A 111 -3.01 -17.34 -14.93
N TRP A 112 -2.48 -16.60 -15.92
CA TRP A 112 -2.92 -15.23 -16.18
C TRP A 112 -4.37 -15.16 -16.68
N THR A 113 -4.76 -16.13 -17.50
CA THR A 113 -6.16 -16.26 -17.96
C THR A 113 -7.11 -16.52 -16.80
N GLU A 114 -6.75 -17.37 -15.85
CA GLU A 114 -7.57 -17.69 -14.68
C GLU A 114 -7.71 -16.47 -13.76
N ILE A 115 -6.61 -15.75 -13.46
CA ILE A 115 -6.66 -14.49 -12.70
C ILE A 115 -7.68 -13.52 -13.29
N ARG A 116 -7.63 -13.29 -14.60
CA ARG A 116 -8.54 -12.36 -15.27
C ARG A 116 -9.98 -12.86 -15.33
N THR A 117 -10.19 -14.11 -15.74
CA THR A 117 -11.53 -14.60 -16.12
C THR A 117 -12.30 -15.26 -14.98
N VAL A 118 -11.60 -15.72 -13.95
CA VAL A 118 -12.18 -16.36 -12.77
C VAL A 118 -11.92 -15.51 -11.53
N GLY A 119 -10.66 -15.17 -11.24
CA GLY A 119 -10.29 -14.37 -10.07
C GLY A 119 -10.94 -12.98 -10.06
N HIS A 120 -10.90 -12.31 -11.20
CA HIS A 120 -11.52 -11.01 -11.43
C HIS A 120 -12.62 -11.08 -12.49
N ALA A 121 -13.46 -12.13 -12.45
CA ALA A 121 -14.49 -12.41 -13.46
C ALA A 121 -15.40 -11.22 -13.80
N ASP A 122 -15.78 -10.42 -12.80
CA ASP A 122 -16.61 -9.21 -12.95
C ASP A 122 -15.94 -8.10 -13.79
N LYS A 123 -14.63 -8.22 -14.04
CA LYS A 123 -13.79 -7.28 -14.79
C LYS A 123 -13.00 -7.91 -15.91
N LYS A 124 -13.30 -9.15 -16.30
CA LYS A 124 -12.55 -9.85 -17.35
C LYS A 124 -12.47 -9.07 -18.68
N ASP A 125 -13.48 -8.24 -18.96
CA ASP A 125 -13.61 -7.42 -20.18
C ASP A 125 -13.31 -5.92 -19.94
N ALA A 126 -12.84 -5.55 -18.74
CA ALA A 126 -12.48 -4.18 -18.41
C ALA A 126 -11.17 -3.76 -19.10
N ALA A 127 -10.96 -2.45 -19.21
CA ALA A 127 -9.67 -1.90 -19.63
C ALA A 127 -8.58 -2.18 -18.57
N GLY A 128 -7.32 -2.03 -18.98
CA GLY A 128 -6.18 -2.11 -18.07
C GLY A 128 -5.65 -3.51 -17.79
N TRP A 129 -6.15 -4.55 -18.47
CA TRP A 129 -5.52 -5.87 -18.47
C TRP A 129 -4.35 -5.92 -19.44
N PRO A 130 -3.10 -6.08 -18.98
CA PRO A 130 -1.98 -6.33 -19.88
C PRO A 130 -2.15 -7.68 -20.59
N GLU A 131 -1.68 -7.73 -21.83
CA GLU A 131 -1.47 -9.00 -22.52
C GLU A 131 -0.29 -9.73 -21.87
N LEU A 132 -0.20 -11.06 -21.99
CA LEU A 132 0.96 -11.83 -21.54
C LEU A 132 1.60 -12.52 -22.73
N LYS A 133 2.27 -11.76 -23.59
CA LYS A 133 2.85 -12.27 -24.83
C LYS A 133 4.38 -12.21 -24.83
N THR A 134 4.97 -11.26 -24.11
CA THR A 134 6.40 -10.98 -24.13
C THR A 134 7.01 -11.05 -22.73
N PRO A 135 8.34 -11.19 -22.60
CA PRO A 135 9.02 -11.11 -21.31
C PRO A 135 8.75 -9.77 -20.61
N ASN A 136 8.67 -8.67 -21.36
CA ASN A 136 8.36 -7.35 -20.79
C ASN A 136 6.96 -7.30 -20.18
N ASP A 137 5.97 -7.95 -20.82
CA ASP A 137 4.62 -8.04 -20.25
C ASP A 137 4.65 -8.76 -18.90
N LEU A 138 5.36 -9.89 -18.82
CA LEU A 138 5.51 -10.66 -17.60
C LEU A 138 6.24 -9.85 -16.50
N ILE A 139 7.27 -9.09 -16.88
CA ILE A 139 8.00 -8.20 -15.97
C ILE A 139 7.06 -7.16 -15.36
N GLU A 140 6.25 -6.46 -16.17
CA GLU A 140 5.33 -5.44 -15.63
C GLU A 140 4.24 -6.08 -14.74
N ILE A 141 3.70 -7.23 -15.13
CA ILE A 141 2.69 -7.96 -14.35
C ILE A 141 3.25 -8.36 -12.99
N LEU A 142 4.41 -9.03 -12.95
CA LEU A 142 5.02 -9.50 -11.71
C LEU A 142 5.48 -8.33 -10.83
N THR A 143 6.08 -7.29 -11.42
CA THR A 143 6.48 -6.08 -10.69
C THR A 143 5.28 -5.44 -10.01
N THR A 144 4.16 -5.30 -10.73
CA THR A 144 2.91 -4.74 -10.19
C THR A 144 2.38 -5.59 -9.04
N MET A 145 2.34 -6.92 -9.21
CA MET A 145 1.85 -7.83 -8.17
C MET A 145 2.73 -7.78 -6.91
N ILE A 146 4.06 -7.84 -7.07
CA ILE A 146 4.99 -7.77 -5.94
C ILE A 146 4.86 -6.41 -5.25
N TRP A 147 4.81 -5.30 -5.98
CA TRP A 147 4.60 -3.96 -5.42
C TRP A 147 3.31 -3.87 -4.59
N VAL A 148 2.19 -4.34 -5.14
CA VAL A 148 0.89 -4.30 -4.46
C VAL A 148 0.92 -5.11 -3.18
N CYS A 149 1.48 -6.32 -3.22
CA CYS A 149 1.55 -7.23 -2.09
C CYS A 149 2.57 -6.82 -1.02
N SER A 150 3.57 -6.00 -1.36
CA SER A 150 4.65 -5.58 -0.45
C SER A 150 4.58 -4.07 -0.17
N GLY A 151 5.29 -3.26 -0.96
CA GLY A 151 5.48 -1.83 -0.71
C GLY A 151 4.18 -1.04 -0.61
N HIS A 152 3.21 -1.26 -1.50
CA HIS A 152 1.93 -0.56 -1.45
C HIS A 152 1.15 -0.93 -0.18
N HIS A 153 1.04 -2.23 0.11
CA HIS A 153 0.38 -2.72 1.31
C HIS A 153 1.02 -2.12 2.57
N ALA A 154 2.35 -2.20 2.69
CA ALA A 154 3.08 -1.66 3.83
C ALA A 154 2.80 -0.16 4.04
N ALA A 155 2.81 0.63 2.95
CA ALA A 155 2.57 2.07 2.98
C ALA A 155 1.16 2.46 3.46
N VAL A 156 0.16 1.61 3.26
CA VAL A 156 -1.23 1.87 3.71
C VAL A 156 -1.57 1.15 5.01
N ASN A 157 -0.75 0.18 5.44
CA ASN A 157 -1.02 -0.66 6.60
C ASN A 157 -0.28 -0.21 7.87
N PHE A 158 1.05 -0.25 7.89
CA PHE A 158 1.84 -0.12 9.13
C PHE A 158 1.86 1.30 9.72
N GLY A 159 1.33 2.28 8.99
CA GLY A 159 1.11 3.64 9.49
C GLY A 159 -0.22 3.82 10.23
N GLN A 160 -1.12 2.83 10.19
CA GLN A 160 -2.48 2.95 10.73
C GLN A 160 -2.46 3.37 12.21
N TYR A 161 -1.76 2.64 13.09
CA TYR A 161 -1.71 3.00 14.51
C TYR A 161 -0.96 4.32 14.75
N VAL A 162 0.17 4.51 14.08
CA VAL A 162 1.03 5.70 14.26
C VAL A 162 0.27 6.99 13.95
N PHE A 163 -0.54 7.00 12.89
CA PHE A 163 -1.33 8.17 12.51
C PHE A 163 -2.73 8.21 13.13
N ALA A 164 -3.41 7.08 13.29
CA ALA A 164 -4.81 7.04 13.72
C ALA A 164 -5.03 6.59 15.17
N GLY A 165 -3.98 6.18 15.88
CA GLY A 165 -4.03 5.90 17.31
C GLY A 165 -4.38 7.13 18.15
N TYR A 166 -3.99 8.33 17.71
CA TYR A 166 -4.55 9.57 18.22
C TYR A 166 -5.81 9.93 17.43
N PHE A 167 -6.95 9.51 17.97
CA PHE A 167 -8.21 9.48 17.24
C PHE A 167 -8.66 10.81 16.58
N PRO A 168 -8.46 12.01 17.19
CA PRO A 168 -8.79 13.28 16.53
C PRO A 168 -8.06 13.51 15.20
N ASN A 169 -6.93 12.85 14.97
CA ASN A 169 -6.18 12.95 13.72
C ASN A 169 -6.84 12.18 12.56
N ARG A 170 -7.52 11.06 12.84
CA ARG A 170 -8.12 10.17 11.82
C ARG A 170 -9.44 9.59 12.31
N PRO A 171 -10.52 10.39 12.38
CA PRO A 171 -11.79 9.91 12.89
C PRO A 171 -12.47 8.94 11.92
N THR A 172 -12.77 7.72 12.37
CA THR A 172 -13.47 6.68 11.58
C THR A 172 -15.01 6.82 11.55
N ILE A 173 -15.60 7.57 12.48
CA ILE A 173 -17.06 7.80 12.56
C ILE A 173 -17.34 9.30 12.72
N ALA A 174 -18.44 9.74 12.12
CA ALA A 174 -19.17 10.95 12.48
C ALA A 174 -20.56 10.55 12.98
N ARG A 175 -20.86 10.80 14.25
CA ARG A 175 -22.09 10.43 14.97
C ARG A 175 -23.16 11.51 14.89
N THR A 176 -22.75 12.76 14.67
CA THR A 176 -23.62 13.90 14.50
C THR A 176 -23.38 14.53 13.13
N ARG A 177 -24.26 15.45 12.73
CA ARG A 177 -24.04 16.27 11.54
C ARG A 177 -22.90 17.25 11.82
N MET A 178 -22.15 17.58 10.78
CA MET A 178 -21.20 18.68 10.87
C MET A 178 -21.96 19.97 11.22
N PRO A 179 -21.41 20.83 12.09
CA PRO A 179 -21.93 22.17 12.29
C PRO A 179 -22.06 22.90 10.94
N THR A 180 -23.14 23.66 10.79
CA THR A 180 -23.40 24.47 9.59
C THR A 180 -23.14 25.94 9.88
N GLU A 181 -23.03 26.74 8.82
CA GLU A 181 -22.87 28.21 8.93
C GLU A 181 -24.14 28.92 9.47
N ASP A 182 -25.28 28.20 9.49
CA ASP A 182 -26.56 28.68 10.02
C ASP A 182 -26.97 27.95 11.32
N PRO A 183 -26.23 28.10 12.44
CA PRO A 183 -26.59 27.47 13.70
C PRO A 183 -27.81 28.15 14.33
N THR A 184 -28.57 27.41 15.13
CA THR A 184 -29.50 28.03 16.08
C THR A 184 -28.72 28.85 17.13
N GLU A 185 -29.36 29.85 17.72
CA GLU A 185 -28.74 30.68 18.79
C GLU A 185 -28.16 29.81 19.92
N LYS A 186 -28.87 28.75 20.29
CA LYS A 186 -28.40 27.78 21.28
C LYS A 186 -27.17 27.01 20.84
N GLU A 187 -27.16 26.47 19.62
CA GLU A 187 -25.99 25.74 19.10
C GLU A 187 -24.75 26.65 19.03
N TRP A 188 -24.95 27.92 18.68
CA TRP A 188 -23.88 28.91 18.67
C TRP A 188 -23.36 29.23 20.08
N GLU A 189 -24.25 29.45 21.05
CA GLU A 189 -23.87 29.66 22.45
C GLU A 189 -23.11 28.46 23.02
N ASP A 190 -23.60 27.24 22.78
CA ASP A 190 -22.97 26.00 23.24
C ASP A 190 -21.59 25.82 22.60
N PHE A 191 -21.46 26.08 21.29
CA PHE A 191 -20.19 26.04 20.58
C PHE A 191 -19.20 27.08 21.08
N MET A 192 -19.62 28.34 21.26
CA MET A 192 -18.75 29.41 21.75
C MET A 192 -18.27 29.17 23.18
N LYS A 193 -19.09 28.49 24.00
CA LYS A 193 -18.72 28.11 25.36
C LYS A 193 -17.76 26.92 25.41
N LYS A 194 -17.92 25.95 24.51
CA LYS A 194 -17.16 24.70 24.51
C LYS A 194 -16.98 24.11 23.09
N PRO A 195 -16.12 24.70 22.24
CA PRO A 195 -16.01 24.31 20.84
C PRO A 195 -15.49 22.87 20.66
N GLU A 196 -14.65 22.38 21.58
CA GLU A 196 -14.18 20.98 21.57
C GLU A 196 -15.31 19.97 21.84
N GLY A 197 -16.39 20.40 22.49
CA GLY A 197 -17.58 19.59 22.70
C GLY A 197 -18.21 19.12 21.39
N ALA A 198 -18.28 20.01 20.40
CA ALA A 198 -18.83 19.69 19.08
C ALA A 198 -18.03 18.58 18.37
N LEU A 199 -16.69 18.63 18.46
CA LEU A 199 -15.83 17.59 17.89
C LEU A 199 -15.99 16.26 18.63
N LEU A 200 -16.03 16.29 19.97
CA LEU A 200 -16.18 15.08 20.79
C LEU A 200 -17.56 14.43 20.64
N GLU A 201 -18.61 15.21 20.36
CA GLU A 201 -19.93 14.69 20.03
C GLU A 201 -19.98 14.06 18.64
N CYS A 202 -19.31 14.68 17.65
CA CYS A 202 -19.24 14.19 16.29
C CYS A 202 -18.36 12.93 16.16
N PHE A 203 -17.13 12.96 16.64
CA PHE A 203 -16.20 11.84 16.54
C PHE A 203 -16.59 10.66 17.44
N PRO A 204 -16.02 9.45 17.25
CA PRO A 204 -16.20 8.31 18.12
C PRO A 204 -16.26 8.60 19.61
N SER A 205 -17.24 7.95 20.23
CA SER A 205 -17.25 7.83 21.68
C SER A 205 -15.96 7.16 22.15
N GLN A 206 -15.59 7.37 23.40
CA GLN A 206 -14.40 6.76 23.99
C GLN A 206 -14.38 5.24 23.78
N LEU A 207 -15.52 4.56 23.96
CA LEU A 207 -15.63 3.12 23.74
C LEU A 207 -15.38 2.71 22.28
N GLN A 208 -15.88 3.49 21.31
CA GLN A 208 -15.62 3.24 19.89
C GLN A 208 -14.15 3.51 19.55
N ALA A 209 -13.59 4.61 20.03
CA ALA A 209 -12.19 4.97 19.81
C ALA A 209 -11.25 3.90 20.38
N THR A 210 -11.49 3.40 21.60
CA THR A 210 -10.69 2.31 22.20
C THR A 210 -10.73 1.04 21.35
N LYS A 211 -11.90 0.67 20.81
CA LYS A 211 -12.02 -0.50 19.92
C LYS A 211 -11.27 -0.31 18.60
N VAL A 212 -11.34 0.89 18.02
CA VAL A 212 -10.59 1.24 16.82
C VAL A 212 -9.10 1.17 17.11
N MET A 213 -8.62 1.81 18.17
CA MET A 213 -7.20 1.79 18.55
C MET A 213 -6.68 0.36 18.74
N ALA A 214 -7.42 -0.51 19.42
CA ALA A 214 -7.03 -1.91 19.58
C ALA A 214 -6.97 -2.68 18.25
N LEU A 215 -7.91 -2.41 17.34
CA LEU A 215 -7.87 -2.96 15.99
C LEU A 215 -6.64 -2.48 15.21
N LEU A 216 -6.38 -1.17 15.21
CA LEU A 216 -5.25 -0.59 14.49
C LEU A 216 -3.90 -1.06 15.06
N ASP A 217 -3.82 -1.28 16.38
CA ASP A 217 -2.63 -1.82 17.05
C ASP A 217 -2.29 -3.20 16.50
N VAL A 218 -3.29 -4.10 16.45
CA VAL A 218 -3.14 -5.44 15.88
C VAL A 218 -2.77 -5.37 14.40
N LEU A 219 -3.44 -4.53 13.61
CA LEU A 219 -3.19 -4.45 12.17
C LEU A 219 -1.82 -3.84 11.82
N SER A 220 -1.27 -3.01 12.69
CA SER A 220 0.04 -2.37 12.48
C SER A 220 1.21 -3.15 13.09
N ASN A 221 0.96 -4.35 13.63
CA ASN A 221 1.94 -5.11 14.39
C ASN A 221 2.66 -6.14 13.51
N HIS A 222 3.98 -6.04 13.43
CA HIS A 222 4.81 -7.06 12.77
C HIS A 222 4.98 -8.28 13.68
N SER A 223 4.67 -9.45 13.13
CA SER A 223 4.93 -10.74 13.78
C SER A 223 6.43 -10.94 14.05
N PRO A 224 6.84 -11.63 15.13
CA PRO A 224 8.21 -12.10 15.31
C PRO A 224 8.73 -12.98 14.17
N ASP A 225 7.83 -13.67 13.49
CA ASP A 225 8.13 -14.58 12.38
C ASP A 225 7.89 -13.91 11.00
N GLU A 226 7.79 -12.58 10.95
CA GLU A 226 7.54 -11.86 9.69
C GLU A 226 8.73 -11.97 8.73
N GLU A 227 8.42 -12.16 7.44
CA GLU A 227 9.42 -12.22 6.38
C GLU A 227 9.40 -10.95 5.54
N TYR A 228 10.51 -10.23 5.55
CA TYR A 228 10.66 -8.96 4.85
C TYR A 228 11.17 -9.15 3.43
N LEU A 229 10.79 -8.20 2.58
CA LEU A 229 11.18 -8.16 1.18
C LEU A 229 12.70 -8.24 1.02
N GLY A 230 13.15 -9.20 0.20
CA GLY A 230 14.57 -9.41 -0.10
C GLY A 230 15.45 -9.79 1.11
N ALA A 231 14.85 -10.26 2.21
CA ALA A 231 15.59 -10.68 3.40
C ALA A 231 16.14 -12.10 3.29
N LEU A 232 15.29 -13.06 2.90
CA LEU A 232 15.62 -14.48 2.85
C LEU A 232 15.36 -15.03 1.45
N PRO A 233 16.34 -15.71 0.82
CA PRO A 233 16.13 -16.36 -0.46
C PRO A 233 15.39 -17.69 -0.30
N GLU A 234 14.58 -18.04 -1.32
CA GLU A 234 14.05 -19.40 -1.44
C GLU A 234 15.17 -20.41 -1.71
N PRO A 235 15.07 -21.66 -1.21
CA PRO A 235 16.10 -22.68 -1.43
C PRO A 235 16.46 -22.89 -2.91
N HIS A 236 15.46 -22.89 -3.80
CA HIS A 236 15.66 -23.06 -5.24
C HIS A 236 16.37 -21.87 -5.88
N TRP A 237 16.26 -20.66 -5.31
CA TRP A 237 17.01 -19.50 -5.78
C TRP A 237 18.49 -19.62 -5.42
N ILE A 238 18.81 -20.20 -4.26
CA ILE A 238 20.21 -20.44 -3.81
C ILE A 238 20.91 -21.45 -4.72
N GLU A 239 20.18 -22.48 -5.18
CA GLU A 239 20.73 -23.53 -6.04
C GLU A 239 21.08 -23.05 -7.45
N ASP A 240 20.42 -22.00 -7.94
CA ASP A 240 20.71 -21.36 -9.22
C ASP A 240 21.68 -20.17 -9.02
N PRO A 241 22.96 -20.26 -9.44
CA PRO A 241 23.94 -19.21 -9.16
C PRO A 241 23.59 -17.84 -9.77
N VAL A 242 22.86 -17.82 -10.89
CA VAL A 242 22.48 -16.56 -11.55
C VAL A 242 21.37 -15.88 -10.76
N ILE A 243 20.37 -16.64 -10.34
CA ILE A 243 19.26 -16.12 -9.53
C ILE A 243 19.72 -15.77 -8.12
N ASN A 244 20.57 -16.59 -7.50
CA ASN A 244 21.13 -16.29 -6.18
C ASN A 244 21.87 -14.94 -6.20
N ALA A 245 22.74 -14.73 -7.19
CA ALA A 245 23.47 -13.47 -7.33
C ALA A 245 22.55 -12.27 -7.61
N ALA A 246 21.45 -12.47 -8.34
CA ALA A 246 20.42 -11.44 -8.55
C ALA A 246 19.67 -11.13 -7.25
N PHE A 247 19.37 -12.13 -6.43
CA PHE A 247 18.69 -11.93 -5.14
C PHE A 247 19.61 -11.23 -4.12
N GLU A 248 20.91 -11.56 -4.11
CA GLU A 248 21.90 -10.84 -3.30
C GLU A 248 21.97 -9.36 -3.67
N ARG A 249 21.93 -9.03 -4.98
CA ARG A 249 21.84 -7.63 -5.44
C ARG A 249 20.55 -6.98 -4.97
N PHE A 250 19.41 -7.67 -5.11
CA PHE A 250 18.11 -7.17 -4.65
C PHE A 250 18.13 -6.80 -3.16
N GLY A 251 18.60 -7.70 -2.28
CA GLY A 251 18.75 -7.42 -0.86
C GLY A 251 19.75 -6.30 -0.56
N GLY A 252 20.84 -6.20 -1.33
CA GLY A 252 21.80 -5.09 -1.24
C GLY A 252 21.16 -3.74 -1.56
N ARG A 253 20.40 -3.65 -2.66
CA ARG A 253 19.71 -2.43 -3.11
C ARG A 253 18.63 -1.99 -2.11
N LEU A 254 17.95 -2.92 -1.44
CA LEU A 254 17.01 -2.60 -0.36
C LEU A 254 17.73 -1.98 0.85
N LYS A 255 18.90 -2.47 1.24
CA LYS A 255 19.70 -1.83 2.31
C LYS A 255 20.15 -0.42 1.91
N GLU A 256 20.49 -0.20 0.64
CA GLU A 256 20.77 1.15 0.14
C GLU A 256 19.55 2.07 0.24
N LEU A 257 18.36 1.58 -0.13
CA LEU A 257 17.10 2.31 0.01
C LEU A 257 16.87 2.75 1.46
N GLU A 258 17.13 1.87 2.43
CA GLU A 258 16.99 2.22 3.85
C GLU A 258 17.84 3.46 4.22
N GLY A 259 19.12 3.47 3.80
CA GLY A 259 20.02 4.60 4.03
C GLY A 259 19.60 5.88 3.30
N ILE A 260 19.03 5.77 2.10
CA ILE A 260 18.48 6.90 1.35
C ILE A 260 17.31 7.52 2.11
N ILE A 261 16.39 6.70 2.63
CA ILE A 261 15.25 7.15 3.42
C ILE A 261 15.71 7.86 4.69
N ASP A 262 16.70 7.29 5.39
CA ASP A 262 17.27 7.92 6.58
C ASP A 262 17.90 9.29 6.28
N GLY A 263 18.65 9.40 5.18
CA GLY A 263 19.20 10.66 4.71
C GLY A 263 18.11 11.70 4.39
N ARG A 264 17.05 11.29 3.67
CA ARG A 264 15.91 12.16 3.35
C ARG A 264 15.17 12.65 4.59
N ASN A 265 14.99 11.79 5.59
CA ASN A 265 14.31 12.14 6.84
C ASN A 265 15.12 13.10 7.72
N GLN A 266 16.44 13.18 7.52
CA GLN A 266 17.33 14.11 8.23
C GLN A 266 17.53 15.46 7.49
N ASP A 267 17.18 15.52 6.21
CA ASP A 267 17.32 16.74 5.41
C ASP A 267 16.24 17.77 5.75
N ARG A 268 16.65 18.86 6.39
CA ARG A 268 15.75 19.98 6.75
C ARG A 268 15.22 20.75 5.53
N GLY A 269 15.78 20.55 4.34
CA GLY A 269 15.23 21.03 3.09
C GLY A 269 13.94 20.31 2.68
N LEU A 270 13.77 19.04 3.11
CA LEU A 270 12.60 18.20 2.84
C LEU A 270 11.53 18.34 3.93
N LYS A 271 10.77 19.43 3.83
CA LYS A 271 9.80 19.87 4.85
C LYS A 271 8.61 18.93 5.03
N ASN A 272 8.28 18.09 4.04
CA ASN A 272 7.19 17.12 4.16
C ASN A 272 7.61 15.87 4.96
N ARG A 273 8.89 15.79 5.37
CA ARG A 273 9.47 14.69 6.16
C ARG A 273 10.17 15.16 7.43
N CYS A 274 10.48 16.46 7.50
CA CYS A 274 11.26 17.05 8.59
C CYS A 274 10.59 18.33 9.11
N GLY A 275 10.31 18.39 10.42
CA GLY A 275 9.74 19.59 11.04
C GLY A 275 9.05 19.33 12.38
N ALA A 276 8.65 20.39 13.07
CA ALA A 276 7.89 20.28 14.31
C ALA A 276 6.51 19.66 14.02
N GLY A 277 6.21 18.55 14.67
CA GLY A 277 4.95 17.81 14.46
C GLY A 277 4.89 16.97 13.19
N ILE A 278 5.99 16.88 12.43
CA ILE A 278 6.10 16.02 11.25
C ILE A 278 6.85 14.76 11.64
N LEU A 279 6.21 13.61 11.48
CA LEU A 279 6.86 12.31 11.67
C LEU A 279 7.74 12.00 10.46
N PRO A 280 8.97 11.50 10.67
CA PRO A 280 9.77 10.91 9.60
C PRO A 280 8.95 9.87 8.83
N TYR A 281 9.04 9.88 7.51
CA TYR A 281 8.34 8.90 6.71
C TYR A 281 9.21 7.65 6.57
N GLU A 282 8.80 6.56 7.22
CA GLU A 282 9.58 5.31 7.31
C GLU A 282 8.83 4.08 6.80
N LEU A 283 7.59 4.24 6.33
CA LEU A 283 6.71 3.13 5.94
C LEU A 283 7.24 2.26 4.80
N LEU A 284 8.23 2.77 4.05
CA LEU A 284 8.90 2.06 2.95
C LEU A 284 10.34 1.69 3.26
N LYS A 285 10.79 1.80 4.54
CA LYS A 285 12.03 1.17 4.97
C LYS A 285 11.83 -0.35 4.90
N PRO A 286 12.73 -1.13 4.27
CA PRO A 286 12.47 -2.54 3.97
C PRO A 286 12.31 -3.42 5.19
N TYR A 287 13.03 -3.14 6.28
CA TYR A 287 13.15 -4.03 7.43
C TYR A 287 12.58 -3.41 8.71
N SER A 288 12.08 -4.27 9.59
CA SER A 288 11.61 -3.89 10.92
C SER A 288 11.86 -4.98 11.95
N GLU A 289 11.90 -4.56 13.20
CA GLU A 289 11.74 -5.45 14.35
C GLU A 289 10.24 -5.78 14.56
N PRO A 290 9.92 -6.81 15.37
CA PRO A 290 8.54 -7.13 15.70
C PRO A 290 7.82 -6.01 16.46
N GLY A 291 6.49 -5.93 16.32
CA GLY A 291 5.66 -4.92 16.99
C GLY A 291 5.18 -3.79 16.08
N VAL A 292 4.63 -2.74 16.69
CA VAL A 292 4.12 -1.55 15.99
C VAL A 292 5.24 -0.53 15.83
N THR A 293 5.91 -0.56 14.68
CA THR A 293 7.15 0.20 14.44
C THR A 293 6.97 1.36 13.45
N GLY A 294 5.93 1.33 12.61
CA GLY A 294 5.73 2.34 11.56
C GLY A 294 6.71 2.22 10.39
N LYS A 295 7.32 1.05 10.20
CA LYS A 295 8.26 0.73 9.12
C LYS A 295 8.33 -0.77 8.86
N GLY A 296 8.98 -1.19 7.78
CA GLY A 296 9.09 -2.59 7.39
C GLY A 296 8.18 -2.92 6.22
N VAL A 297 8.73 -3.60 5.21
CA VAL A 297 8.01 -4.03 4.01
C VAL A 297 8.03 -5.56 3.95
N PRO A 298 6.95 -6.24 4.38
CA PRO A 298 6.82 -7.68 4.26
C PRO A 298 6.78 -8.16 2.80
N ASN A 299 7.02 -9.45 2.60
CA ASN A 299 6.88 -10.12 1.30
C ASN A 299 5.44 -10.13 0.77
N ASN A 300 4.44 -10.02 1.66
CA ASN A 300 3.04 -10.25 1.34
C ASN A 300 2.07 -9.41 2.23
N ILE A 301 0.77 -9.57 1.96
CA ILE A 301 -0.32 -9.03 2.78
C ILE A 301 -0.55 -9.99 3.96
N SER A 302 0.26 -9.86 5.01
CA SER A 302 0.28 -10.76 6.17
C SER A 302 -0.68 -10.34 7.31
N ILE A 303 -1.09 -9.08 7.34
CA ILE A 303 -1.98 -8.49 8.35
C ILE A 303 -2.70 -7.25 7.80
#